data_AF-S7ZT21-F1
#
_entry.id   AF-S7ZT21-F1
#
_cell.length_a   1.000
_cell.length_b   1.000
_cell.length_c   1.000
_cell.angle_alpha   90.00
_cell.angle_beta   90.00
_cell.angle_gamma   90.00
#
_symmetry.space_group_name_H-M   'P 1'
#
loop_
_entity.id
_entity.type
_entity.pdbx_description
1 polymer ?
#
loop_
_entity_poly.entity_id
_entity_poly.type
_entity_poly.pdbx_seq_one_letter_code
_entity_poly.pdbx_strand_id
1 'polypeptide(L)'
;MGSLDQPRADHIGPFARESLTEFIDSQMIPLGPYTEPKDYLDSIIGLILKLIMNREIYAGHEVDAFLVHRFLLDCVTVVLLYHRLDDGRFYLRHADDKGDHILVDTEFNITGIVDWEWAYTTSKPEAFKSRIMLLPVADFYNRSNNIGEDESTFANILENKGNKNLAEIVRYGRLLHRFQFCCGYDFADWEGFLGLFEGLRKALNRDANLSWEDWKNSALERYSSDVRLKMLLRRRD
;
A
#
# COMPACT_ATOMS: atom_id res chain seq x y z
N MET A 1 -0.10 1.73 -15.27
CA MET A 1 0.01 0.81 -14.13
C MET A 1 -0.90 -0.37 -14.36
N GLY A 2 -0.36 -1.57 -14.24
CA GLY A 2 -1.00 -2.82 -14.62
C GLY A 2 0.07 -3.86 -14.94
N SER A 3 -0.32 -5.06 -15.33
CA SER A 3 0.62 -6.16 -15.61
C SER A 3 0.86 -6.30 -17.12
N LEU A 4 2.02 -6.82 -17.48
CA LEU A 4 2.26 -7.33 -18.83
C LEU A 4 1.36 -8.55 -19.03
N ASP A 5 0.49 -8.53 -20.04
CA ASP A 5 -0.53 -9.56 -20.27
C ASP A 5 -0.30 -10.35 -21.57
N GLN A 6 0.69 -9.96 -22.37
CA GLN A 6 1.01 -10.57 -23.66
C GLN A 6 2.51 -10.82 -23.78
N PRO A 7 2.94 -12.07 -24.07
CA PRO A 7 4.35 -12.37 -24.30
C PRO A 7 4.92 -11.55 -25.47
N ARG A 8 6.07 -10.92 -25.25
CA ARG A 8 6.83 -10.15 -26.26
C ARG A 8 6.11 -8.90 -26.79
N ALA A 9 5.06 -8.45 -26.12
CA ALA A 9 4.42 -7.17 -26.39
C ALA A 9 4.64 -6.21 -25.22
N ASP A 10 4.66 -4.92 -25.52
CA ASP A 10 4.71 -3.86 -24.50
C ASP A 10 3.31 -3.47 -24.01
N HIS A 11 2.33 -4.35 -24.22
CA HIS A 11 0.95 -4.11 -23.81
C HIS A 11 0.79 -4.30 -22.30
N ILE A 12 0.15 -3.31 -21.66
CA ILE A 12 -0.14 -3.32 -20.23
C ILE A 12 -1.64 -3.53 -20.05
N GLY A 13 -2.00 -4.70 -19.54
CA GLY A 13 -3.35 -5.06 -19.16
C GLY A 13 -3.65 -4.74 -17.69
N PRO A 14 -4.79 -5.25 -17.18
CA PRO A 14 -5.14 -5.19 -15.76
C PRO A 14 -4.07 -5.82 -14.86
N PHE A 15 -4.17 -5.61 -13.56
CA PHE A 15 -3.27 -6.24 -12.60
C PHE A 15 -3.54 -7.75 -12.48
N ALA A 16 -2.48 -8.56 -12.56
CA ALA A 16 -2.53 -9.98 -12.26
C ALA A 16 -2.38 -10.24 -10.75
N ARG A 17 -3.37 -9.82 -9.95
CA ARG A 17 -3.38 -10.01 -8.48
C ARG A 17 -4.79 -10.27 -7.95
N GLU A 18 -4.91 -11.25 -7.07
CA GLU A 18 -6.17 -11.61 -6.39
C GLU A 18 -6.77 -10.43 -5.62
N SER A 19 -5.97 -9.74 -4.80
CA SER A 19 -6.41 -8.59 -4.01
C SER A 19 -6.86 -7.37 -4.82
N LEU A 20 -6.66 -7.41 -6.14
CA LEU A 20 -7.05 -6.39 -7.12
C LEU A 20 -8.11 -6.92 -8.10
N THR A 21 -8.83 -7.95 -7.71
CA THR A 21 -9.83 -8.61 -8.55
C THR A 21 -11.13 -8.81 -7.76
N GLU A 22 -12.27 -8.48 -8.36
CA GLU A 22 -13.58 -8.90 -7.85
C GLU A 22 -14.17 -10.03 -8.68
N PHE A 23 -15.07 -10.80 -8.08
CA PHE A 23 -15.81 -11.86 -8.76
C PHE A 23 -17.29 -11.49 -8.85
N ILE A 24 -17.81 -11.37 -10.07
CA ILE A 24 -19.23 -11.15 -10.33
C ILE A 24 -19.72 -12.31 -11.20
N ASP A 25 -20.72 -13.05 -10.72
CA ASP A 25 -21.30 -14.20 -11.45
C ASP A 25 -20.24 -15.20 -11.95
N SER A 26 -19.24 -15.50 -11.10
CA SER A 26 -18.07 -16.35 -11.40
C SER A 26 -17.12 -15.80 -12.47
N GLN A 27 -17.24 -14.53 -12.86
CA GLN A 27 -16.30 -13.84 -13.74
C GLN A 27 -15.32 -12.99 -12.93
N MET A 28 -14.03 -13.11 -13.25
CA MET A 28 -12.99 -12.24 -12.71
C MET A 28 -13.03 -10.87 -13.37
N ILE A 29 -13.14 -9.83 -12.56
CA ILE A 29 -13.08 -8.44 -12.98
C ILE A 29 -11.84 -7.81 -12.31
N PRO A 30 -10.67 -7.87 -12.96
CA PRO A 30 -9.44 -7.29 -12.44
C PRO A 30 -9.44 -5.77 -12.57
N LEU A 31 -8.79 -5.08 -11.63
CA LEU A 31 -8.58 -3.64 -11.70
C LEU A 31 -7.53 -3.25 -12.75
N GLY A 32 -7.72 -2.09 -13.36
CA GLY A 32 -6.78 -1.47 -14.28
C GLY A 32 -6.88 -1.95 -15.74
N PRO A 33 -5.93 -1.54 -16.59
CA PRO A 33 -4.79 -0.68 -16.27
C PRO A 33 -5.21 0.76 -15.93
N TYR A 34 -4.36 1.48 -15.19
CA TYR A 34 -4.55 2.90 -14.85
C TYR A 34 -3.40 3.76 -15.36
N THR A 35 -3.71 4.97 -15.83
CA THR A 35 -2.71 5.96 -16.26
C THR A 35 -2.33 6.93 -15.15
N GLU A 36 -3.14 7.05 -14.09
CA GLU A 36 -2.89 7.98 -12.99
C GLU A 36 -2.75 7.24 -11.65
N PRO A 37 -1.71 7.52 -10.83
CA PRO A 37 -1.54 6.99 -9.48
C PRO A 37 -2.81 7.14 -8.61
N LYS A 38 -3.52 8.25 -8.80
CA LYS A 38 -4.76 8.53 -8.07
C LYS A 38 -5.87 7.54 -8.39
N ASP A 39 -6.13 7.30 -9.67
CA ASP A 39 -7.20 6.40 -10.11
C ASP A 39 -6.95 4.97 -9.63
N TYR A 40 -5.68 4.55 -9.61
CA TYR A 40 -5.28 3.26 -9.04
C TYR A 40 -5.59 3.17 -7.54
N LEU A 41 -5.11 4.14 -6.74
CA LEU A 41 -5.33 4.11 -5.28
C LEU A 41 -6.82 4.22 -4.91
N ASP A 42 -7.55 5.10 -5.59
CA ASP A 42 -9.00 5.25 -5.40
C ASP A 42 -9.74 3.95 -5.73
N SER A 43 -9.34 3.27 -6.83
CA SER A 43 -9.97 2.02 -7.26
C SER A 43 -9.68 0.86 -6.31
N ILE A 44 -8.45 0.74 -5.79
CA ILE A 44 -8.11 -0.28 -4.79
C ILE A 44 -8.96 -0.12 -3.55
N ILE A 45 -9.00 1.10 -3.00
CA ILE A 45 -9.75 1.38 -1.77
C ILE A 45 -11.24 1.22 -2.03
N GLY A 46 -11.73 1.62 -3.21
CA GLY A 46 -13.10 1.42 -3.65
C GLY A 46 -13.50 -0.06 -3.71
N LEU A 47 -12.63 -0.91 -4.28
CA LEU A 47 -12.81 -2.36 -4.31
C LEU A 47 -12.87 -2.93 -2.88
N ILE A 48 -11.93 -2.58 -2.01
CA ILE A 48 -11.92 -3.06 -0.62
C ILE A 48 -13.21 -2.65 0.11
N LEU A 49 -13.65 -1.41 -0.04
CA LEU A 49 -14.92 -0.96 0.54
C LEU A 49 -16.12 -1.77 0.01
N LYS A 50 -16.12 -2.13 -1.28
CA LYS A 50 -17.17 -2.98 -1.87
C LYS A 50 -17.14 -4.39 -1.28
N LEU A 51 -15.96 -5.01 -1.19
CA LEU A 51 -15.78 -6.34 -0.61
C LEU A 51 -16.18 -6.38 0.88
N ILE A 52 -15.88 -5.34 1.65
CA ILE A 52 -16.39 -5.18 3.04
C ILE A 52 -17.92 -5.16 3.06
N MET A 53 -18.55 -4.38 2.19
CA MET A 53 -20.02 -4.28 2.14
C MET A 53 -20.70 -5.61 1.77
N ASN A 54 -20.01 -6.43 0.98
CA ASN A 54 -20.43 -7.78 0.59
C ASN A 54 -20.11 -8.85 1.63
N ARG A 55 -19.39 -8.51 2.72
CA ARG A 55 -18.90 -9.43 3.76
C ARG A 55 -17.89 -10.48 3.24
N GLU A 56 -17.14 -10.13 2.20
CA GLU A 56 -16.13 -11.02 1.62
C GLU A 56 -14.79 -10.94 2.37
N ILE A 57 -14.54 -9.82 3.05
CA ILE A 57 -13.32 -9.56 3.82
C ILE A 57 -13.63 -8.87 5.15
N TYR A 58 -12.69 -8.93 6.09
CA TYR A 58 -12.77 -8.30 7.42
C TYR A 58 -13.97 -8.76 8.27
N ALA A 59 -14.35 -10.04 8.18
CA ALA A 59 -15.43 -10.61 8.97
C ALA A 59 -15.24 -10.35 10.47
N GLY A 60 -16.26 -9.82 11.14
CA GLY A 60 -16.24 -9.44 12.56
C GLY A 60 -15.71 -8.02 12.85
N HIS A 61 -15.00 -7.41 11.90
CA HIS A 61 -14.41 -6.08 12.01
C HIS A 61 -14.87 -5.12 10.89
N GLU A 62 -16.03 -5.38 10.27
CA GLU A 62 -16.47 -4.71 9.04
C GLU A 62 -16.61 -3.20 9.21
N VAL A 63 -17.15 -2.74 10.35
CA VAL A 63 -17.32 -1.31 10.64
C VAL A 63 -15.95 -0.64 10.79
N ASP A 64 -15.03 -1.26 11.52
CA ASP A 64 -13.71 -0.70 11.80
C ASP A 64 -12.89 -0.63 10.51
N ALA A 65 -12.90 -1.72 9.73
CA ALA A 65 -12.28 -1.77 8.41
C ALA A 65 -12.88 -0.73 7.46
N PHE A 66 -14.21 -0.58 7.44
CA PHE A 66 -14.88 0.41 6.60
C PHE A 66 -14.43 1.83 6.94
N LEU A 67 -14.39 2.20 8.23
CA LEU A 67 -13.96 3.52 8.67
C LEU A 67 -12.50 3.80 8.30
N VAL A 68 -11.61 2.83 8.50
CA VAL A 68 -10.20 2.92 8.10
C VAL A 68 -10.08 3.17 6.60
N HIS A 69 -10.73 2.34 5.77
CA HIS A 69 -10.62 2.48 4.32
C HIS A 69 -11.29 3.76 3.79
N ARG A 70 -12.36 4.23 4.45
CA ARG A 70 -12.91 5.56 4.15
C ARG A 70 -11.92 6.68 4.46
N PHE A 71 -11.24 6.60 5.60
CA PHE A 71 -10.17 7.53 5.94
C PHE A 71 -9.02 7.49 4.94
N LEU A 72 -8.59 6.29 4.52
CA LEU A 72 -7.54 6.13 3.51
C LEU A 72 -7.90 6.80 2.18
N LEU A 73 -9.16 6.66 1.74
CA LEU A 73 -9.63 7.33 0.51
C LEU A 73 -9.50 8.86 0.62
N ASP A 74 -9.84 9.44 1.78
CA ASP A 74 -9.67 10.88 2.02
C ASP A 74 -8.20 11.32 2.07
N CYS A 75 -7.26 10.38 2.24
CA CYS A 75 -5.83 10.63 2.34
C CYS A 75 -5.09 10.49 0.99
N VAL A 76 -5.70 9.89 -0.04
CA VAL A 76 -5.07 9.61 -1.34
C VAL A 76 -4.37 10.85 -1.91
N THR A 77 -5.09 11.96 -2.02
CA THR A 77 -4.53 13.21 -2.58
C THR A 77 -3.31 13.70 -1.79
N VAL A 78 -3.35 13.62 -0.45
CA VAL A 78 -2.25 14.08 0.41
C VAL A 78 -1.03 13.16 0.26
N VAL A 79 -1.24 11.84 0.21
CA VAL A 79 -0.15 10.86 0.02
C VAL A 79 0.54 11.07 -1.31
N LEU A 80 -0.22 11.36 -2.38
CA LEU A 80 0.35 11.62 -3.70
C LEU A 80 1.16 12.92 -3.78
N LEU A 81 0.99 13.88 -2.87
CA LEU A 81 1.89 15.06 -2.79
C LEU A 81 3.34 14.67 -2.44
N TYR A 82 3.55 13.47 -1.91
CA TYR A 82 4.88 12.93 -1.62
C TYR A 82 5.50 12.20 -2.81
N HIS A 83 4.79 12.09 -3.95
CA HIS A 83 5.32 11.61 -5.22
C HIS A 83 6.15 12.68 -5.95
N ARG A 84 6.96 13.47 -5.23
CA ARG A 84 7.67 14.65 -5.77
C ARG A 84 8.66 14.31 -6.88
N LEU A 85 9.18 13.09 -6.87
CA LEU A 85 10.16 12.59 -7.82
C LEU A 85 9.53 11.71 -8.91
N ASP A 86 8.21 11.72 -9.04
CA ASP A 86 7.52 11.09 -10.16
C ASP A 86 7.84 11.84 -11.45
N ASP A 87 8.19 11.09 -12.50
CA ASP A 87 8.53 11.63 -13.82
C ASP A 87 7.49 11.27 -14.89
N GLY A 88 6.32 10.80 -14.46
CA GLY A 88 5.20 10.44 -15.32
C GLY A 88 5.43 9.16 -16.11
N ARG A 89 6.53 8.44 -15.85
CA ARG A 89 6.83 7.15 -16.46
C ARG A 89 6.43 6.02 -15.54
N PHE A 90 6.18 4.86 -16.15
CA PHE A 90 5.98 3.62 -15.43
C PHE A 90 7.23 2.76 -15.43
N TYR A 91 7.44 2.08 -14.32
CA TYR A 91 8.58 1.21 -14.07
C TYR A 91 8.09 -0.17 -13.67
N LEU A 92 8.80 -1.20 -14.12
CA LEU A 92 8.56 -2.56 -13.70
C LEU A 92 8.93 -2.72 -12.22
N ARG A 93 7.98 -3.25 -11.43
CA ARG A 93 8.15 -3.54 -10.01
C ARG A 93 7.92 -5.04 -9.78
N HIS A 94 8.88 -5.65 -9.09
CA HIS A 94 8.72 -6.98 -8.52
C HIS A 94 7.61 -6.97 -7.46
N ALA A 95 6.77 -7.99 -7.47
CA ALA A 95 5.62 -8.08 -6.57
C ALA A 95 5.99 -8.48 -5.15
N ASP A 96 7.03 -9.31 -5.00
CA ASP A 96 7.64 -9.66 -3.72
C ASP A 96 8.72 -8.63 -3.33
N ASP A 97 8.83 -8.34 -2.06
CA ASP A 97 9.80 -7.41 -1.47
C ASP A 97 10.33 -7.87 -0.09
N LYS A 98 10.13 -9.15 0.27
CA LYS A 98 10.60 -9.77 1.52
C LYS A 98 12.02 -10.36 1.43
N GLY A 99 12.56 -10.49 0.21
CA GLY A 99 13.98 -10.72 -0.07
C GLY A 99 14.42 -12.17 -0.32
N ASP A 100 13.60 -13.15 -0.02
CA ASP A 100 13.86 -14.59 -0.28
C ASP A 100 13.82 -14.98 -1.77
N HIS A 101 13.23 -14.13 -2.61
CA HIS A 101 13.23 -14.24 -4.07
C HIS A 101 14.56 -13.79 -4.72
N ILE A 102 15.55 -13.35 -3.93
CA ILE A 102 16.88 -12.92 -4.42
C ILE A 102 17.87 -14.09 -4.24
N LEU A 103 18.39 -14.58 -5.35
CA LEU A 103 19.40 -15.64 -5.36
C LEU A 103 20.80 -15.04 -5.23
N VAL A 104 21.63 -15.65 -4.41
CA VAL A 104 23.02 -15.24 -4.19
C VAL A 104 23.99 -16.40 -4.32
N ASP A 105 25.24 -16.12 -4.70
CA ASP A 105 26.35 -17.08 -4.64
C ASP A 105 26.95 -17.19 -3.23
N THR A 106 28.05 -17.94 -3.09
CA THR A 106 28.76 -18.13 -1.82
C THR A 106 29.43 -16.86 -1.28
N GLU A 107 29.59 -15.83 -2.10
CA GLU A 107 30.15 -14.52 -1.74
C GLU A 107 29.06 -13.46 -1.54
N PHE A 108 27.78 -13.86 -1.55
CA PHE A 108 26.61 -12.98 -1.48
C PHE A 108 26.43 -12.04 -2.67
N ASN A 109 27.03 -12.33 -3.83
CA ASN A 109 26.70 -11.60 -5.05
C ASN A 109 25.32 -12.02 -5.54
N ILE A 110 24.49 -11.06 -5.95
CA ILE A 110 23.18 -11.34 -6.55
C ILE A 110 23.39 -12.04 -7.89
N THR A 111 22.88 -13.27 -8.03
CA THR A 111 22.98 -14.10 -9.25
C THR A 111 21.66 -14.19 -10.01
N GLY A 112 20.54 -13.91 -9.34
CA GLY A 112 19.23 -13.97 -9.96
C GLY A 112 18.13 -13.36 -9.08
N ILE A 113 17.01 -13.04 -9.73
CA ILE A 113 15.76 -12.62 -9.09
C ILE A 113 14.67 -13.49 -9.69
N VAL A 114 13.93 -14.22 -8.86
CA VAL A 114 12.87 -15.17 -9.27
C VAL A 114 11.48 -14.67 -8.83
N ASP A 115 10.43 -15.44 -9.13
CA ASP A 115 9.04 -15.18 -8.71
C ASP A 115 8.37 -13.93 -9.34
N TRP A 116 8.65 -13.70 -10.62
CA TRP A 116 8.12 -12.57 -11.42
C TRP A 116 6.64 -12.67 -11.80
N GLU A 117 5.92 -13.71 -11.39
CA GLU A 117 4.56 -14.02 -11.86
C GLU A 117 3.52 -12.93 -11.61
N TRP A 118 3.72 -12.08 -10.60
CA TRP A 118 2.83 -10.95 -10.28
C TRP A 118 3.45 -9.58 -10.53
N ALA A 119 4.55 -9.51 -11.29
CA ALA A 119 5.19 -8.25 -11.60
C ALA A 119 4.22 -7.28 -12.31
N TYR A 120 4.38 -6.01 -12.01
CA TYR A 120 3.49 -4.96 -12.50
C TYR A 120 4.24 -3.66 -12.75
N THR A 121 3.62 -2.78 -13.52
CA THR A 121 4.12 -1.44 -13.80
C THR A 121 3.51 -0.44 -12.82
N THR A 122 4.33 0.47 -12.30
CA THR A 122 3.90 1.49 -11.32
C THR A 122 4.71 2.78 -11.46
N SER A 123 4.30 3.85 -10.76
CA SER A 123 5.02 5.13 -10.77
C SER A 123 6.42 5.01 -10.16
N LYS A 124 7.30 5.96 -10.47
CA LYS A 124 8.69 5.94 -9.98
C LYS A 124 8.81 5.88 -8.45
N PRO A 125 8.10 6.71 -7.67
CA PRO A 125 8.21 6.66 -6.21
C PRO A 125 7.76 5.30 -5.66
N GLU A 126 6.73 4.71 -6.27
CA GLU A 126 6.25 3.40 -5.87
C GLU A 126 7.21 2.27 -6.29
N ALA A 127 7.82 2.34 -7.47
CA ALA A 127 8.72 1.30 -7.97
C ALA A 127 10.02 1.20 -7.15
N PHE A 128 10.52 2.33 -6.67
CA PHE A 128 11.87 2.44 -6.10
C PHE A 128 11.94 2.87 -4.64
N LYS A 129 10.81 3.01 -3.94
CA LYS A 129 10.83 3.10 -2.48
C LYS A 129 11.54 1.89 -1.86
N SER A 130 11.97 2.05 -0.61
CA SER A 130 12.67 1.00 0.13
C SER A 130 11.91 -0.34 0.08
N ARG A 131 12.63 -1.45 0.00
CA ARG A 131 12.03 -2.79 0.02
C ARG A 131 11.61 -3.15 1.43
N ILE A 132 10.55 -3.96 1.59
CA ILE A 132 10.05 -4.36 2.91
C ILE A 132 11.15 -5.06 3.73
N MET A 133 12.00 -5.85 3.09
CA MET A 133 13.15 -6.52 3.72
C MET A 133 14.16 -5.56 4.39
N LEU A 134 14.17 -4.27 4.02
CA LEU A 134 15.07 -3.27 4.61
C LEU A 134 14.42 -2.46 5.72
N LEU A 135 13.11 -2.64 5.97
CA LEU A 135 12.41 -1.85 6.98
C LEU A 135 12.82 -2.29 8.39
N PRO A 136 12.96 -1.34 9.33
CA PRO A 136 13.14 -1.65 10.74
C PRO A 136 11.81 -2.17 11.31
N VAL A 137 11.52 -3.46 11.13
CA VAL A 137 10.19 -4.06 11.35
C VAL A 137 9.61 -3.71 12.73
N ALA A 138 10.38 -3.89 13.80
CA ALA A 138 9.92 -3.58 15.16
C ALA A 138 9.51 -2.11 15.33
N ASP A 139 10.34 -1.18 14.86
CA ASP A 139 10.04 0.26 14.92
C ASP A 139 8.87 0.64 14.00
N PHE A 140 8.77 -0.03 12.85
CA PHE A 140 7.67 0.16 11.93
C PHE A 140 6.35 -0.23 12.58
N TYR A 141 6.22 -1.40 13.20
CA TYR A 141 5.00 -1.73 13.95
C TYR A 141 4.82 -0.85 15.19
N ASN A 142 5.92 -0.43 15.84
CA ASN A 142 5.89 0.57 16.92
C ASN A 142 5.86 2.02 16.37
N ARG A 143 5.00 2.29 15.37
CA ARG A 143 4.55 3.64 14.94
C ARG A 143 5.66 4.65 14.56
N SER A 144 6.91 4.22 14.39
CA SER A 144 8.04 5.08 14.01
C SER A 144 7.99 5.45 12.53
N ASN A 145 8.13 6.73 12.22
CA ASN A 145 8.22 7.22 10.84
C ASN A 145 9.67 7.48 10.40
N ASN A 146 10.64 7.09 11.20
CA ASN A 146 12.05 7.22 10.87
C ASN A 146 12.45 6.16 9.83
N ILE A 147 13.52 6.47 9.11
CA ILE A 147 14.22 5.52 8.25
C ILE A 147 15.07 4.57 9.11
N GLY A 148 15.16 3.29 8.72
CA GLY A 148 16.04 2.31 9.34
C GLY A 148 17.51 2.45 8.90
N GLU A 149 18.39 1.72 9.56
CA GLU A 149 19.82 1.66 9.23
C GLU A 149 20.06 1.04 7.84
N ASP A 150 19.39 -0.06 7.53
CA ASP A 150 19.54 -0.75 6.23
C ASP A 150 19.03 0.09 5.06
N GLU A 151 17.90 0.77 5.24
CA GLU A 151 17.38 1.71 4.25
C GLU A 151 18.33 2.91 4.05
N SER A 152 18.91 3.42 5.14
CA SER A 152 19.90 4.50 5.10
C SER A 152 21.15 4.08 4.35
N THR A 153 21.65 2.88 4.65
CA THR A 153 22.80 2.27 3.95
C THR A 153 22.52 2.10 2.47
N PHE A 154 21.35 1.56 2.11
CA PHE A 154 20.94 1.38 0.73
C PHE A 154 20.83 2.72 -0.03
N ALA A 155 20.21 3.72 0.58
CA ALA A 155 20.12 5.06 0.00
C ALA A 155 21.52 5.68 -0.22
N ASN A 156 22.43 5.54 0.74
CA ASN A 156 23.80 6.04 0.61
C ASN A 156 24.55 5.35 -0.53
N ILE A 157 24.37 4.04 -0.71
CA ILE A 157 24.96 3.29 -1.83
C ILE A 157 24.42 3.83 -3.17
N LEU A 158 23.11 4.06 -3.28
CA LEU A 158 22.50 4.63 -4.50
C LEU A 158 23.08 6.01 -4.81
N GLU A 159 23.18 6.87 -3.80
CA GLU A 159 23.73 8.22 -3.94
C GLU A 159 25.21 8.21 -4.35
N ASN A 160 26.02 7.36 -3.72
CA ASN A 160 27.44 7.18 -4.07
C ASN A 160 27.64 6.66 -5.50
N LYS A 161 26.66 5.90 -6.02
CA LYS A 161 26.59 5.47 -7.44
C LYS A 161 26.04 6.55 -8.38
N GLY A 162 25.79 7.76 -7.90
CA GLY A 162 25.27 8.89 -8.69
C GLY A 162 23.75 8.98 -8.79
N ASN A 163 23.00 8.11 -8.09
CA ASN A 163 21.54 8.02 -8.19
C ASN A 163 20.83 8.77 -7.04
N LYS A 164 21.07 10.08 -6.95
CA LYS A 164 20.52 10.93 -5.88
C LYS A 164 18.99 10.85 -5.75
N ASN A 165 18.27 10.89 -6.86
CA ASN A 165 16.80 10.82 -6.82
C ASN A 165 16.31 9.46 -6.31
N LEU A 166 16.99 8.35 -6.64
CA LEU A 166 16.61 7.03 -6.10
C LEU A 166 16.89 6.96 -4.60
N ALA A 167 18.03 7.48 -4.16
CA ALA A 167 18.36 7.57 -2.74
C ALA A 167 17.31 8.40 -1.96
N GLU A 168 16.85 9.50 -2.54
CA GLU A 168 15.78 10.34 -1.97
C GLU A 168 14.44 9.59 -1.88
N ILE A 169 14.05 8.87 -2.94
CA ILE A 169 12.83 8.02 -2.92
C ILE A 169 12.90 6.97 -1.80
N VAL A 170 14.06 6.32 -1.62
CA VAL A 170 14.26 5.35 -0.52
C VAL A 170 14.11 6.04 0.83
N ARG A 171 14.76 7.20 1.04
CA ARG A 171 14.74 7.90 2.33
C ARG A 171 13.37 8.40 2.75
N TYR A 172 12.56 8.84 1.80
CA TYR A 172 11.27 9.47 2.07
C TYR A 172 10.06 8.59 1.72
N GLY A 173 10.29 7.32 1.36
CA GLY A 173 9.23 6.37 1.00
C GLY A 173 8.36 5.88 2.16
N ARG A 174 8.71 6.19 3.42
CA ARG A 174 8.01 5.66 4.62
C ARG A 174 6.51 5.92 4.62
N LEU A 175 6.07 7.11 4.24
CA LEU A 175 4.63 7.43 4.21
C LEU A 175 3.88 6.50 3.24
N LEU A 176 4.48 6.22 2.08
CA LEU A 176 3.88 5.34 1.08
C LEU A 176 3.84 3.88 1.57
N HIS A 177 4.83 3.41 2.33
CA HIS A 177 4.75 2.12 3.04
C HIS A 177 3.57 2.11 4.01
N ARG A 178 3.48 3.11 4.91
CA ARG A 178 2.38 3.21 5.88
C ARG A 178 1.02 3.14 5.23
N PHE A 179 0.82 3.92 4.17
CA PHE A 179 -0.43 3.99 3.46
C PHE A 179 -0.82 2.64 2.84
N GLN A 180 0.10 2.00 2.14
CA GLN A 180 -0.17 0.72 1.50
C GLN A 180 -0.36 -0.44 2.45
N PHE A 181 0.44 -0.49 3.52
CA PHE A 181 0.21 -1.46 4.59
C PHE A 181 -1.21 -1.30 5.12
N CYS A 182 -1.67 -0.08 5.42
CA CYS A 182 -3.05 0.13 5.88
C CYS A 182 -4.11 -0.24 4.84
N CYS A 183 -3.82 -0.15 3.54
CA CYS A 183 -4.76 -0.57 2.48
C CYS A 183 -4.90 -2.09 2.39
N GLY A 184 -3.84 -2.85 2.67
CA GLY A 184 -3.81 -4.31 2.46
C GLY A 184 -3.72 -5.13 3.74
N TYR A 185 -3.77 -4.50 4.91
CA TYR A 185 -3.51 -5.19 6.18
C TYR A 185 -4.64 -6.16 6.53
N ASP A 186 -4.28 -7.35 6.99
CA ASP A 186 -5.22 -8.30 7.59
C ASP A 186 -5.48 -7.94 9.06
N PHE A 187 -6.75 -7.86 9.45
CA PHE A 187 -7.13 -7.50 10.82
C PHE A 187 -6.95 -8.66 11.82
N ALA A 188 -6.41 -9.80 11.38
CA ALA A 188 -6.00 -10.89 12.26
C ALA A 188 -4.99 -10.45 13.36
N ASP A 189 -4.07 -9.54 13.05
CA ASP A 189 -3.15 -8.92 14.01
C ASP A 189 -3.60 -7.49 14.36
N TRP A 190 -4.59 -7.40 15.24
CA TRP A 190 -5.18 -6.11 15.62
C TRP A 190 -4.18 -5.15 16.26
N GLU A 191 -3.29 -5.64 17.13
CA GLU A 191 -2.31 -4.80 17.81
C GLU A 191 -1.27 -4.25 16.83
N GLY A 192 -0.77 -5.08 15.92
CA GLY A 192 0.10 -4.67 14.83
C GLY A 192 -0.57 -3.62 13.93
N PHE A 193 -1.84 -3.83 13.57
CA PHE A 193 -2.61 -2.87 12.78
C PHE A 193 -2.69 -1.49 13.44
N LEU A 194 -3.01 -1.43 14.74
CA LEU A 194 -3.13 -0.16 15.47
C LEU A 194 -1.86 0.67 15.40
N GLY A 195 -0.70 0.02 15.55
CA GLY A 195 0.61 0.67 15.42
C GLY A 195 0.87 1.19 14.00
N LEU A 196 0.50 0.42 12.98
CA LEU A 196 0.61 0.84 11.58
C LEU A 196 -0.26 2.06 11.27
N PHE A 197 -1.52 2.02 11.71
CA PHE A 197 -2.50 3.05 11.45
C PHE A 197 -2.22 4.34 12.22
N GLU A 198 -1.78 4.24 13.49
CA GLU A 198 -1.29 5.39 14.25
C GLU A 198 -0.05 6.01 13.58
N GLY A 199 0.89 5.18 13.11
CA GLY A 199 2.07 5.63 12.37
C GLY A 199 1.70 6.43 11.12
N LEU A 200 0.71 5.95 10.34
CA LEU A 200 0.18 6.66 9.16
C LEU A 200 -0.42 8.03 9.53
N ARG A 201 -1.31 8.05 10.54
CA ARG A 201 -1.94 9.31 11.02
C ARG A 201 -0.91 10.34 11.45
N LYS A 202 0.14 9.91 12.16
CA LYS A 202 1.28 10.77 12.53
C LYS A 202 2.05 11.26 11.31
N ALA A 203 2.33 10.40 10.34
CA ALA A 203 3.06 10.77 9.12
C ALA A 203 2.29 11.82 8.29
N LEU A 204 0.96 11.73 8.28
CA LEU A 204 0.06 12.68 7.61
C LEU A 204 -0.25 13.93 8.44
N ASN A 205 0.19 13.98 9.70
CA ASN A 205 -0.25 14.97 10.69
C ASN A 205 -1.79 15.13 10.73
N ARG A 206 -2.52 14.01 10.60
CA ARG A 206 -3.99 13.97 10.57
C ARG A 206 -4.48 13.05 11.66
N ASP A 207 -5.27 13.60 12.58
CA ASP A 207 -5.79 12.88 13.74
C ASP A 207 -4.66 12.21 14.58
N ALA A 208 -3.44 12.75 14.54
CA ALA A 208 -2.19 12.10 15.00
C ALA A 208 -2.14 11.76 16.51
N ASN A 209 -2.89 12.50 17.33
CA ASN A 209 -2.87 12.39 18.78
C ASN A 209 -4.09 11.63 19.34
N LEU A 210 -5.01 11.18 18.50
CA LEU A 210 -6.20 10.45 18.95
C LEU A 210 -5.83 9.00 19.26
N SER A 211 -6.39 8.50 20.37
CA SER A 211 -6.46 7.06 20.62
C SER A 211 -7.31 6.38 19.54
N TRP A 212 -7.26 5.05 19.46
CA TRP A 212 -8.13 4.32 18.54
C TRP A 212 -9.62 4.62 18.78
N GLU A 213 -10.08 4.60 20.03
CA GLU A 213 -11.49 4.84 20.37
C GLU A 213 -11.92 6.28 20.07
N ASP A 214 -11.09 7.27 20.39
CA ASP A 214 -11.38 8.67 20.08
C ASP A 214 -11.41 8.92 18.56
N TRP A 215 -10.47 8.30 17.84
CA TRP A 215 -10.43 8.35 16.39
C TRP A 215 -11.67 7.69 15.78
N LYS A 216 -12.05 6.52 16.26
CA LYS A 216 -13.22 5.76 15.78
C LYS A 216 -14.51 6.53 16.00
N ASN A 217 -14.70 7.12 17.19
CA ASN A 217 -15.86 7.96 17.48
C ASN A 217 -15.91 9.18 16.54
N SER A 218 -14.77 9.84 16.34
CA SER A 218 -14.65 10.96 15.39
C SER A 218 -14.93 10.53 13.95
N ALA A 219 -14.48 9.33 13.55
CA ALA A 219 -14.71 8.79 12.21
C ALA A 219 -16.17 8.41 11.98
N LEU A 220 -16.85 7.83 12.98
CA LEU A 220 -18.29 7.54 12.93
C LEU A 220 -19.12 8.80 12.71
N GLU A 221 -18.78 9.89 13.40
CA GLU A 221 -19.43 11.19 13.20
C GLU A 221 -19.10 11.76 11.82
N ARG A 222 -17.81 11.80 11.45
CA ARG A 222 -17.31 12.32 10.17
C ARG A 222 -17.97 11.65 8.96
N TYR A 223 -18.20 10.33 9.04
CA TYR A 223 -18.77 9.54 7.95
C TYR A 223 -20.25 9.19 8.17
N SER A 224 -20.91 9.83 9.14
CA SER A 224 -22.30 9.54 9.51
C SER A 224 -23.31 9.71 8.37
N SER A 225 -22.99 10.48 7.33
CA SER A 225 -23.83 10.66 6.14
C SER A 225 -23.66 9.54 5.09
N ASP A 226 -22.60 8.73 5.16
CA ASP A 226 -22.33 7.64 4.22
C ASP A 226 -23.38 6.53 4.40
N VAL A 227 -24.17 6.28 3.35
CA VAL A 227 -25.25 5.29 3.37
C VAL A 227 -24.71 3.88 3.64
N ARG A 228 -23.50 3.58 3.17
CA ARG A 228 -22.86 2.26 3.37
C ARG A 228 -22.53 2.05 4.85
N LEU A 229 -22.02 3.08 5.53
CA LEU A 229 -21.79 3.03 6.98
C LEU A 229 -23.09 2.79 7.74
N LYS A 230 -24.16 3.54 7.41
CA LYS A 230 -25.49 3.34 8.03
C LYS A 230 -25.99 1.91 7.84
N MET A 231 -25.78 1.32 6.68
CA MET A 231 -26.14 -0.07 6.40
C MET A 231 -25.34 -1.06 7.25
N LEU A 232 -24.03 -0.84 7.42
CA LEU A 232 -23.20 -1.70 8.28
C LEU A 232 -23.63 -1.64 9.75
N LEU A 233 -23.91 -0.45 10.27
CA LEU A 233 -24.32 -0.27 11.67
C LEU A 233 -25.65 -0.98 11.96
N ARG A 234 -26.64 -0.85 11.07
CA ARG A 234 -27.95 -1.52 11.20
C ARG A 234 -27.89 -3.05 11.14
N ARG A 235 -26.81 -3.62 10.62
CA ARG A 235 -26.63 -5.09 10.52
C ARG A 235 -26.04 -5.69 11.80
N ARG A 236 -25.62 -4.84 12.75
CA ARG A 236 -25.02 -5.24 14.03
C ARG A 236 -26.03 -5.26 15.19
N ASP A 237 -27.19 -4.65 14.98
CA ASP A 237 -28.39 -4.75 15.84
C ASP A 237 -29.18 -6.03 15.49
#